data_AF-X1IV16-F1
#
_entry.id   AF-X1IV16-F1
#
_cell.length_a   1.000
_cell.length_b   1.000
_cell.length_c   1.000
_cell.angle_alpha   90.00
_cell.angle_beta   90.00
_cell.angle_gamma   90.00
#
_symmetry.space_group_name_H-M   'P 1'
#
loop_
_entity.id
_entity.type
_entity.pdbx_description
1 polymer ?
#
loop_
_entity_poly.entity_id
_entity_poly.type
_entity_poly.pdbx_seq_one_letter_code
_entity_poly.pdbx_strand_id
1 'polypeptide(L)'
;RTLEEDEDFYKYLRNKKVIKEVKKDLEEHHPKVAEDIAITRYGTASFIAEKVTQIVPLGKEKRLQEKIDNILLHKVWGPLTTGLLLLSIFGILLYLGNLTQEILMGLTEELLSSFGAVRHSIIGIVLIQGLTGLAAGVSIALPYVFLFYLILGLLEDIGLLSRFILNAERFLKKIGLPGKSFIPLVLGLGCTAPACRATRVLSGKKEQFHCTSFFTFVPCSSRIAKPYKDFSREKLRQQLLLLHLLFLQTKPLQ
;
A
#
# COMPACT_ATOMS: atom_id res chain seq x y z
N ARG A 1 9.74 29.83 -18.13
CA ARG A 1 10.61 29.47 -16.98
C ARG A 1 10.74 30.65 -16.04
N THR A 2 11.53 31.69 -16.37
CA THR A 2 11.62 32.92 -15.56
C THR A 2 10.26 33.60 -15.34
N LEU A 3 9.44 33.70 -16.40
CA LEU A 3 8.09 34.26 -16.35
C LEU A 3 7.04 33.29 -15.77
N GLU A 4 7.40 32.03 -15.54
CA GLU A 4 6.55 31.02 -14.90
C GLU A 4 6.93 30.84 -13.41
N GLU A 5 7.75 31.75 -12.88
CA GLU A 5 8.23 31.74 -11.48
C GLU A 5 9.02 30.48 -11.09
N ASP A 6 9.71 29.87 -12.05
CA ASP A 6 10.57 28.72 -11.83
C ASP A 6 11.83 29.12 -11.03
N GLU A 7 11.79 28.90 -9.70
CA GLU A 7 12.85 29.33 -8.78
C GLU A 7 14.21 28.69 -9.07
N ASP A 8 14.23 27.46 -9.57
CA ASP A 8 15.47 26.76 -9.92
C ASP A 8 16.17 27.41 -11.11
N PHE A 9 15.40 28.03 -12.00
CA PHE A 9 15.94 28.71 -13.17
C PHE A 9 16.63 30.05 -12.82
N TYR A 10 16.29 30.67 -11.68
CA TYR A 10 16.94 31.91 -11.23
C TYR A 10 18.42 31.74 -10.88
N LYS A 11 18.87 30.50 -10.59
CA LYS A 11 20.27 30.20 -10.29
C LYS A 11 21.20 30.41 -11.49
N TYR A 12 20.67 30.31 -12.71
CA TYR A 12 21.44 30.41 -13.95
C TYR A 12 21.50 31.83 -14.53
N LEU A 13 20.75 32.77 -13.95
CA LEU A 13 20.63 34.11 -14.50
C LEU A 13 21.59 35.08 -13.80
N ARG A 14 22.54 35.61 -14.57
CA ARG A 14 23.60 36.51 -14.07
C ARG A 14 23.09 37.86 -13.56
N ASN A 15 21.93 38.34 -14.02
CA ASN A 15 21.48 39.71 -13.74
C ASN A 15 20.01 39.77 -13.26
N LYS A 16 19.82 39.74 -11.94
CA LYS A 16 18.48 39.73 -11.30
C LYS A 16 17.71 41.05 -11.46
N LYS A 17 18.38 42.16 -11.74
CA LYS A 17 17.73 43.48 -11.93
C LYS A 17 16.90 43.53 -13.21
N VAL A 18 17.47 43.06 -14.32
CA VAL A 18 16.80 43.03 -15.64
C VAL A 18 15.51 42.20 -15.59
N ILE A 19 15.52 41.06 -14.87
CA ILE A 19 14.33 40.20 -14.72
C ILE A 19 13.21 40.93 -13.99
N LYS A 20 13.54 41.69 -12.93
CA LYS A 20 12.53 42.46 -12.18
C LYS A 20 11.92 43.58 -13.02
N GLU A 21 12.74 44.26 -13.82
CA GLU A 21 12.28 45.30 -14.75
C GLU A 21 11.35 44.71 -15.81
N VAL A 22 11.76 43.63 -16.46
CA VAL A 22 10.95 42.93 -17.49
C VAL A 22 9.66 42.37 -16.89
N LYS A 23 9.69 41.82 -15.68
CA LYS A 23 8.48 41.30 -15.00
C LYS A 23 7.49 42.42 -14.71
N LYS A 24 7.96 43.58 -14.25
CA LYS A 24 7.12 44.74 -13.96
C LYS A 24 6.44 45.29 -15.21
N ASP A 25 7.19 45.41 -16.30
CA ASP A 25 6.68 45.86 -17.61
C ASP A 25 5.66 44.88 -18.21
N LEU A 26 5.89 43.58 -18.03
CA LEU A 26 4.97 42.52 -18.47
C LEU A 26 3.71 42.41 -17.60
N GLU A 27 3.80 42.60 -16.28
CA GLU A 27 2.62 42.60 -15.40
C GLU A 27 1.65 43.74 -15.74
N GLU A 28 2.16 44.86 -16.25
CA GLU A 28 1.36 46.02 -16.68
C GLU A 28 0.52 45.71 -17.92
N HIS A 29 1.08 44.95 -18.88
CA HIS A 29 0.38 44.62 -20.14
C HIS A 29 -0.34 43.26 -20.09
N HIS A 30 0.17 42.32 -19.31
CA HIS A 30 -0.28 40.93 -19.22
C HIS A 30 -0.25 40.43 -17.76
N PRO A 31 -1.30 40.73 -16.96
CA PRO A 31 -1.31 40.45 -15.52
C PRO A 31 -1.26 38.95 -15.17
N LYS A 32 -1.54 38.07 -16.14
CA LYS A 32 -1.62 36.60 -15.96
C LYS A 32 -0.70 35.83 -16.89
N VAL A 33 0.42 36.42 -17.31
CA VAL A 33 1.34 35.82 -18.29
C VAL A 33 1.78 34.39 -17.95
N ALA A 34 2.00 34.07 -16.67
CA ALA A 34 2.38 32.72 -16.24
C ALA A 34 1.27 31.68 -16.50
N GLU A 35 0.01 32.06 -16.23
CA GLU A 35 -1.18 31.25 -16.46
C GLU A 35 -1.40 31.04 -17.96
N ASP A 36 -1.27 32.11 -18.75
CA ASP A 36 -1.46 32.08 -20.20
C ASP A 36 -0.41 31.19 -20.90
N ILE A 37 0.85 31.24 -20.46
CA ILE A 37 1.92 30.34 -20.93
C ILE A 37 1.57 28.89 -20.61
N ALA A 38 1.10 28.61 -19.39
CA ALA A 38 0.71 27.26 -18.98
C ALA A 38 -0.46 26.75 -19.83
N ILE A 39 -1.53 27.53 -19.98
CA ILE A 39 -2.70 27.18 -20.79
C ILE A 39 -2.29 26.90 -22.23
N THR A 40 -1.48 27.78 -22.85
CA THR A 40 -1.02 27.62 -24.23
C THR A 40 -0.17 26.37 -24.41
N ARG A 41 0.71 26.08 -23.45
CA ARG A 41 1.55 24.87 -23.47
C ARG A 41 0.70 23.60 -23.37
N TYR A 42 -0.22 23.53 -22.40
CA TYR A 42 -1.11 22.38 -22.25
C TYR A 42 -2.05 22.22 -23.46
N GLY A 43 -2.58 23.32 -23.99
CA GLY A 43 -3.42 23.31 -25.19
C GLY A 43 -2.68 22.80 -26.41
N THR A 44 -1.46 23.27 -26.65
CA THR A 44 -0.63 22.81 -27.77
C THR A 44 -0.28 21.33 -27.63
N ALA A 45 0.11 20.89 -26.43
CA ALA A 45 0.41 19.49 -26.17
C ALA A 45 -0.82 18.59 -26.40
N SER A 46 -2.00 19.02 -25.95
CA SER A 46 -3.26 18.31 -26.18
C SER A 46 -3.61 18.24 -27.66
N PHE A 47 -3.44 19.34 -28.40
CA PHE A 47 -3.68 19.39 -29.84
C PHE A 47 -2.75 18.44 -30.61
N ILE A 48 -1.46 18.44 -30.28
CA ILE A 48 -0.49 17.51 -30.87
C ILE A 48 -0.90 16.07 -30.54
N ALA A 49 -1.18 15.78 -29.26
CA ALA A 49 -1.58 14.45 -28.81
C ALA A 49 -2.81 13.96 -29.57
N GLU A 50 -3.84 14.78 -29.73
CA GLU A 50 -5.05 14.46 -30.50
C GLU A 50 -4.74 14.14 -31.97
N LYS A 51 -3.83 14.88 -32.60
CA LYS A 51 -3.45 14.65 -34.00
C LYS A 51 -2.63 13.40 -34.22
N VAL A 52 -1.80 13.00 -33.25
CA VAL A 52 -0.90 11.84 -33.38
C VAL A 52 -1.47 10.56 -32.76
N THR A 53 -2.44 10.65 -31.85
CA THR A 53 -3.06 9.47 -31.25
C THR A 53 -4.16 8.93 -32.14
N GLN A 54 -4.03 7.67 -32.53
CA GLN A 54 -5.11 6.92 -33.15
C GLN A 54 -5.75 6.03 -32.10
N ILE A 55 -7.04 6.26 -31.82
CA ILE A 55 -7.82 5.40 -30.95
C ILE A 55 -8.19 4.14 -31.74
N VAL A 56 -7.34 3.12 -31.67
CA VAL A 56 -7.60 1.84 -32.31
C VAL A 56 -8.50 1.01 -31.38
N PRO A 57 -9.69 0.56 -31.83
CA PRO A 57 -10.48 -0.39 -31.04
C PRO A 57 -9.68 -1.69 -30.89
N LEU A 58 -9.39 -2.08 -29.65
CA LEU A 58 -8.63 -3.31 -29.38
C LEU A 58 -9.36 -4.52 -29.97
N GLY A 59 -8.64 -5.28 -30.80
CA GLY A 59 -9.11 -6.51 -31.44
C GLY A 59 -9.48 -7.61 -30.44
N LYS A 60 -10.21 -8.61 -30.96
CA LYS A 60 -10.95 -9.72 -30.29
C LYS A 60 -10.27 -10.49 -29.14
N GLU A 61 -8.99 -10.29 -28.83
CA GLU A 61 -8.29 -10.94 -27.69
C GLU A 61 -8.91 -10.60 -26.33
N LYS A 62 -9.63 -9.49 -26.23
CA LYS A 62 -10.33 -9.09 -25.01
C LYS A 62 -11.46 -10.01 -24.56
N ARG A 63 -11.93 -10.98 -25.34
CA ARG A 63 -13.15 -11.75 -25.00
C ARG A 63 -13.05 -12.55 -23.69
N LEU A 64 -11.85 -13.00 -23.29
CA LEU A 64 -11.63 -13.66 -22.00
C LEU A 64 -11.46 -12.65 -20.86
N GLN A 65 -10.66 -11.61 -21.08
CA GLN A 65 -10.42 -10.54 -20.11
C GLN A 65 -11.70 -9.76 -19.78
N GLU A 66 -12.51 -9.43 -20.78
CA GLU A 66 -13.83 -8.77 -20.66
C GLU A 66 -14.84 -9.64 -19.92
N LYS A 67 -14.81 -10.97 -20.09
CA LYS A 67 -15.66 -11.88 -19.31
C LYS A 67 -15.26 -11.88 -17.83
N ILE A 68 -13.96 -11.92 -17.55
CA ILE A 68 -13.42 -11.85 -16.20
C ILE A 68 -13.74 -10.47 -15.59
N ASP A 69 -13.59 -9.38 -16.35
CA ASP A 69 -13.97 -8.03 -15.93
C ASP A 69 -15.46 -7.91 -15.62
N ASN A 70 -16.34 -8.47 -16.47
CA ASN A 70 -17.78 -8.44 -16.24
C ASN A 70 -18.20 -9.17 -14.96
N ILE A 71 -17.53 -10.28 -14.62
CA ILE A 71 -17.75 -10.99 -13.34
C ILE A 71 -17.18 -10.18 -12.17
N LEU A 72 -15.94 -9.70 -12.28
CA LEU A 72 -15.27 -8.99 -11.18
C LEU A 72 -15.87 -7.60 -10.92
N LEU A 73 -16.44 -6.92 -11.91
CA LEU A 73 -16.97 -5.56 -11.76
C LEU A 73 -18.48 -5.51 -11.50
N HIS A 74 -19.17 -6.66 -11.57
CA HIS A 74 -20.59 -6.73 -11.31
C HIS A 74 -20.92 -6.27 -9.87
N LYS A 75 -22.05 -5.58 -9.70
CA LYS A 75 -22.45 -4.97 -8.42
C LYS A 75 -22.50 -5.92 -7.22
N VAL A 76 -22.85 -7.18 -7.47
CA VAL A 76 -23.02 -8.22 -6.45
C VAL A 76 -21.95 -9.32 -6.55
N TRP A 77 -21.65 -9.81 -7.76
CA TRP A 77 -20.63 -10.83 -7.97
C TRP A 77 -19.20 -10.31 -7.77
N GLY A 78 -18.94 -9.02 -8.01
CA GLY A 78 -17.61 -8.43 -7.83
C GLY A 78 -17.09 -8.51 -6.39
N PRO A 79 -17.85 -8.03 -5.39
CA PRO A 79 -17.50 -8.20 -3.98
C PRO A 79 -17.36 -9.65 -3.54
N LEU A 80 -18.26 -10.54 -3.98
CA LEU A 80 -18.25 -11.95 -3.60
C LEU A 80 -17.01 -12.66 -4.16
N THR A 81 -16.71 -12.46 -5.45
CA THR A 81 -15.55 -13.06 -6.12
C THR A 81 -14.24 -12.49 -5.58
N THR A 82 -14.19 -11.18 -5.29
CA THR A 82 -13.02 -10.53 -4.67
C THR A 82 -12.77 -11.08 -3.27
N GLY A 83 -13.82 -11.23 -2.45
CA GLY A 83 -13.71 -11.82 -1.12
C GLY A 83 -13.23 -13.28 -1.16
N LEU A 84 -13.78 -14.08 -2.08
CA LEU A 84 -13.36 -15.46 -2.27
C LEU A 84 -11.91 -15.58 -2.75
N LEU A 85 -11.48 -14.71 -3.67
CA LEU A 85 -10.11 -14.71 -4.19
C LEU A 85 -9.12 -14.25 -3.11
N LEU A 86 -9.47 -13.23 -2.32
CA LEU A 86 -8.68 -12.81 -1.16
C LEU A 86 -8.54 -13.96 -0.14
N LEU A 87 -9.64 -14.68 0.15
CA LEU A 87 -9.62 -15.84 1.03
C LEU A 87 -8.73 -16.97 0.47
N SER A 88 -8.83 -17.23 -0.83
CA SER A 88 -7.99 -18.23 -1.52
C SER A 88 -6.51 -17.87 -1.44
N ILE A 89 -6.14 -16.62 -1.73
CA ILE A 89 -4.76 -16.12 -1.61
C ILE A 89 -4.26 -16.28 -0.19
N PHE A 90 -5.08 -15.87 0.79
CA PHE A 90 -4.71 -15.97 2.20
C PHE A 90 -4.52 -17.44 2.63
N GLY A 91 -5.39 -18.34 2.18
CA GLY A 91 -5.26 -19.78 2.42
C GLY A 91 -3.98 -20.36 1.82
N ILE A 92 -3.65 -20.02 0.57
CA ILE A 92 -2.41 -20.43 -0.09
C ILE A 92 -1.19 -19.88 0.67
N LEU A 93 -1.24 -18.62 1.09
CA LEU A 93 -0.19 -17.96 1.83
C LEU A 93 0.09 -18.66 3.18
N LEU A 94 -0.97 -19.02 3.93
CA LEU A 94 -0.81 -19.77 5.17
C LEU A 94 -0.28 -21.17 4.94
N TYR A 95 -0.75 -21.86 3.90
CA TYR A 95 -0.31 -23.22 3.57
C TYR A 95 1.18 -23.26 3.17
N LEU A 96 1.59 -22.46 2.18
CA LEU A 96 3.00 -22.36 1.78
C LEU A 96 3.88 -21.73 2.86
N GLY A 97 3.34 -20.78 3.63
CA GLY A 97 4.03 -20.15 4.75
C GLY A 97 4.41 -21.16 5.83
N ASN A 98 3.49 -22.06 6.21
CA ASN A 98 3.79 -23.13 7.16
C ASN A 98 4.86 -24.09 6.63
N LEU A 99 4.73 -24.55 5.39
CA LEU A 99 5.70 -25.45 4.76
C LEU A 99 7.11 -24.85 4.76
N THR A 100 7.23 -23.59 4.31
CA THR A 100 8.52 -22.88 4.27
C THR A 100 9.08 -22.56 5.66
N GLN A 101 8.21 -22.26 6.64
CA GLN A 101 8.61 -22.07 8.03
C GLN A 101 9.20 -23.35 8.65
N GLU A 102 8.56 -24.50 8.45
CA GLU A 102 9.03 -25.78 9.01
C GLU A 102 10.42 -26.14 8.51
N ILE A 103 10.67 -25.97 7.20
CA ILE A 103 12.00 -26.17 6.60
C ILE A 103 13.02 -25.24 7.22
N LEU A 104 12.70 -23.95 7.34
CA LEU A 104 13.64 -22.95 7.84
C LEU A 104 13.95 -23.13 9.33
N MET A 105 12.94 -23.48 10.14
CA MET A 105 13.14 -23.83 11.55
C MET A 105 14.05 -25.04 11.70
N GLY A 106 13.81 -26.12 10.93
CA GLY A 106 14.66 -27.31 10.95
C GLY A 106 16.14 -27.01 10.64
N LEU A 107 16.38 -26.19 9.61
CA LEU A 107 17.74 -25.75 9.25
C LEU A 107 18.39 -24.91 10.35
N THR A 108 17.64 -24.00 10.98
CA THR A 108 18.18 -23.18 12.07
C THR A 108 18.48 -23.99 13.33
N GLU A 109 17.67 -24.99 13.65
CA GLU A 109 17.90 -25.88 14.79
C GLU A 109 19.15 -26.74 14.58
N GLU A 110 19.33 -27.27 13.36
CA GLU A 110 20.52 -28.05 13.00
C GLU A 110 21.79 -27.19 13.09
N LEU A 111 21.77 -25.98 12.54
CA LEU A 111 22.89 -25.04 12.60
C LEU A 111 23.24 -24.63 14.04
N LEU A 112 22.24 -24.38 14.88
CA LEU A 112 22.43 -24.04 16.30
C LEU A 112 22.99 -25.20 17.11
N SER A 113 22.54 -26.43 16.83
CA SER A 113 23.03 -27.62 17.52
C SER A 113 24.54 -27.82 17.29
N SER A 114 25.04 -27.45 16.10
CA SER A 114 26.48 -27.46 15.79
C SER A 114 27.30 -26.42 16.55
N PHE A 115 26.68 -25.34 17.07
CA PHE A 115 27.35 -24.30 17.87
C PHE A 115 27.32 -24.57 19.38
N GLY A 116 26.69 -25.67 19.82
CA GLY A 116 26.47 -26.01 21.24
C GLY A 116 27.72 -26.27 22.08
N ALA A 117 28.92 -26.28 21.50
CA ALA A 117 30.18 -26.52 22.20
C ALA A 117 30.66 -25.34 23.09
N VAL A 118 30.07 -24.14 22.97
CA VAL A 118 30.46 -22.94 23.74
C VAL A 118 29.55 -22.73 24.96
N ARG A 119 29.32 -23.79 25.75
CA ARG A 119 28.33 -23.77 26.86
C ARG A 119 28.91 -23.56 28.25
N HIS A 120 30.23 -23.33 28.36
CA HIS A 120 30.93 -23.31 29.64
C HIS A 120 30.87 -21.98 30.42
N SER A 121 30.32 -20.89 29.84
CA SER A 121 30.22 -19.59 30.50
C SER A 121 28.78 -19.06 30.50
N ILE A 122 28.37 -18.41 31.60
CA ILE A 122 27.05 -17.78 31.77
C ILE A 122 26.76 -16.80 30.62
N ILE A 123 27.79 -16.06 30.17
CA ILE A 123 27.70 -15.13 29.04
C ILE A 123 27.42 -15.88 27.73
N GLY A 124 28.06 -17.05 27.54
CA GLY A 124 27.82 -17.92 26.38
C GLY A 124 26.39 -18.46 26.36
N ILE A 125 25.84 -18.84 27.52
CA ILE A 125 24.46 -19.32 27.64
C ILE A 125 23.46 -18.20 27.27
N VAL A 126 23.63 -16.99 27.80
CA VAL A 126 22.74 -15.85 27.48
C VAL A 126 22.83 -15.49 26.00
N LEU A 127 24.03 -15.46 25.42
CA LEU A 127 24.24 -15.12 24.02
C LEU A 127 23.61 -16.17 23.08
N ILE A 128 23.83 -17.45 23.35
CA ILE A 128 23.26 -18.55 22.57
C ILE A 128 21.74 -18.52 22.67
N GLN A 129 21.18 -18.42 23.88
CA GLN A 129 19.73 -18.36 24.07
C GLN A 129 19.11 -17.13 23.37
N GLY A 130 19.74 -15.96 23.48
CA GLY A 130 19.30 -14.75 22.77
C GLY A 130 19.33 -14.91 21.25
N LEU A 131 20.40 -15.50 20.71
CA LEU A 131 20.52 -15.78 19.28
C LEU A 131 19.49 -16.82 18.82
N THR A 132 19.22 -17.85 19.64
CA THR A 132 18.21 -18.87 19.31
C THR A 132 16.80 -18.27 19.25
N GLY A 133 16.44 -17.40 20.19
CA GLY A 133 15.16 -16.71 20.18
C GLY A 133 15.01 -15.77 18.98
N LEU A 134 16.09 -15.06 18.62
CA LEU A 134 16.12 -14.20 17.44
C LEU A 134 15.97 -15.03 16.15
N ALA A 135 16.76 -16.10 16.01
CA ALA A 135 16.73 -16.97 14.84
C ALA A 135 15.35 -17.63 14.66
N ALA A 136 14.74 -18.11 15.74
CA ALA A 136 13.38 -18.65 15.72
C ALA A 136 12.35 -17.59 15.28
N GLY A 137 12.42 -16.38 15.86
CA GLY A 137 11.51 -15.28 15.50
C GLY A 137 11.63 -14.85 14.04
N VAL A 138 12.86 -14.73 13.52
CA VAL A 138 13.12 -14.39 12.11
C VAL A 138 12.67 -15.52 11.19
N SER A 139 12.91 -16.78 11.55
CA SER A 139 12.53 -17.94 10.75
C SER A 139 11.02 -18.11 10.61
N ILE A 140 10.25 -17.62 11.59
CA ILE A 140 8.78 -17.58 11.50
C ILE A 140 8.32 -16.38 10.66
N ALA A 141 8.86 -15.18 10.87
CA ALA A 141 8.34 -13.99 10.20
C ALA A 141 8.74 -13.90 8.72
N LEU A 142 9.98 -14.27 8.39
CA LEU A 142 10.58 -14.03 7.08
C LEU A 142 9.88 -14.79 5.94
N PRO A 143 9.56 -16.09 6.05
CA PRO A 143 8.89 -16.83 4.97
C PRO A 143 7.52 -16.26 4.64
N TYR A 144 6.73 -15.92 5.66
CA TYR A 144 5.39 -15.34 5.47
C TYR A 144 5.44 -13.96 4.81
N VAL A 145 6.36 -13.09 5.23
CA VAL A 145 6.50 -11.75 4.65
C VAL A 145 6.99 -11.85 3.21
N PHE A 146 8.00 -12.69 2.95
CA PHE A 146 8.51 -12.93 1.60
C PHE A 146 7.40 -13.43 0.67
N LEU A 147 6.66 -14.47 1.09
CA LEU A 147 5.59 -15.05 0.30
C LEU A 147 4.43 -14.07 0.09
N PHE A 148 4.08 -13.28 1.10
CA PHE A 148 3.09 -12.22 1.00
C PHE A 148 3.44 -11.22 -0.11
N TYR A 149 4.66 -10.70 -0.12
CA TYR A 149 5.09 -9.74 -1.14
C TYR A 149 5.26 -10.39 -2.52
N LEU A 150 5.67 -11.66 -2.59
CA LEU A 150 5.72 -12.41 -3.84
C LEU A 150 4.32 -12.54 -4.47
N ILE A 151 3.31 -12.96 -3.70
CA ILE A 151 1.94 -13.09 -4.20
C ILE A 151 1.36 -11.71 -4.54
N LEU A 152 1.65 -10.69 -3.73
CA LEU A 152 1.19 -9.32 -3.99
C LEU A 152 1.77 -8.77 -5.29
N GLY A 153 3.06 -9.00 -5.56
CA GLY A 153 3.70 -8.63 -6.83
C GLY A 153 3.08 -9.34 -8.02
N LEU A 154 2.85 -10.66 -7.92
CA LEU A 154 2.14 -11.41 -8.97
C LEU A 154 0.73 -10.85 -9.21
N LEU A 155 0.02 -10.45 -8.16
CA LEU A 155 -1.30 -9.82 -8.28
C LEU A 155 -1.28 -8.46 -8.97
N GLU A 156 -0.21 -7.70 -8.74
CA GLU A 156 0.03 -6.41 -9.38
C GLU A 156 0.33 -6.60 -10.86
N ASP A 157 1.22 -7.54 -11.22
CA ASP A 157 1.60 -7.84 -12.60
C ASP A 157 0.43 -8.36 -13.44
N ILE A 158 -0.45 -9.19 -12.85
CA ILE A 158 -1.67 -9.68 -13.53
C ILE A 158 -2.73 -8.56 -13.64
N GLY A 159 -2.56 -7.45 -12.93
CA GLY A 159 -3.52 -6.35 -12.89
C GLY A 159 -4.81 -6.68 -12.14
N LEU A 160 -4.83 -7.74 -11.31
CA LEU A 160 -5.95 -8.07 -10.43
C LEU A 160 -6.08 -7.06 -9.29
N LEU A 161 -4.96 -6.50 -8.84
CA LEU A 161 -4.92 -5.50 -7.78
C LEU A 161 -5.77 -4.25 -8.11
N SER A 162 -5.72 -3.79 -9.36
CA SER A 162 -6.51 -2.62 -9.81
C SER A 162 -8.02 -2.89 -9.74
N ARG A 163 -8.45 -4.10 -10.11
CA ARG A 163 -9.86 -4.53 -10.05
C ARG A 163 -10.34 -4.66 -8.59
N PHE A 164 -9.47 -5.16 -7.71
CA PHE A 164 -9.77 -5.22 -6.28
C PHE A 164 -9.94 -3.84 -5.65
N ILE A 165 -9.10 -2.86 -6.03
CA ILE A 165 -9.25 -1.48 -5.58
C ILE A 165 -10.64 -0.94 -5.94
N LEU A 166 -11.12 -1.16 -7.17
CA LEU A 166 -12.44 -0.70 -7.62
C LEU A 166 -13.59 -1.30 -6.80
N ASN A 167 -13.51 -2.59 -6.48
CA ASN A 167 -14.51 -3.26 -5.63
C ASN A 167 -14.43 -2.77 -4.18
N ALA A 168 -13.22 -2.67 -3.64
CA ALA A 168 -12.98 -2.26 -2.26
C ALA A 168 -13.31 -0.79 -2.02
N GLU A 169 -13.19 0.09 -3.03
CA GLU A 169 -13.52 1.51 -2.93
C GLU A 169 -14.97 1.70 -2.47
N ARG A 170 -15.91 0.84 -2.89
CA ARG A 170 -17.30 0.89 -2.45
C ARG A 170 -17.47 0.61 -0.96
N PHE A 171 -16.64 -0.28 -0.40
CA PHE A 171 -16.62 -0.57 1.04
C PHE A 171 -15.90 0.52 1.82
N LEU A 172 -14.76 1.00 1.32
CA LEU A 172 -13.96 2.04 1.95
C LEU A 172 -14.71 3.38 2.02
N LYS A 173 -15.49 3.73 0.99
CA LYS A 173 -16.36 4.92 1.01
C LYS A 173 -17.40 4.86 2.13
N LYS A 174 -17.97 3.69 2.42
CA LYS A 174 -18.92 3.53 3.56
C LYS A 174 -18.25 3.74 4.91
N ILE A 175 -16.94 3.48 4.98
CA ILE A 175 -16.12 3.63 6.18
C ILE A 175 -15.50 5.04 6.27
N GLY A 176 -15.67 5.88 5.23
CA GLY A 176 -15.11 7.24 5.19
C GLY A 176 -13.61 7.28 4.86
N LEU A 177 -13.07 6.25 4.21
CA LEU A 177 -11.67 6.18 3.77
C LEU A 177 -11.53 6.40 2.25
N PRO A 178 -10.48 7.10 1.79
CA PRO A 178 -10.20 7.25 0.36
C PRO A 178 -9.80 5.89 -0.25
N GLY A 179 -10.13 5.64 -1.52
CA GLY A 179 -9.77 4.37 -2.21
C GLY A 179 -8.26 4.07 -2.21
N LYS A 180 -7.42 5.12 -2.12
CA LYS A 180 -5.96 5.03 -1.96
C LYS A 180 -5.51 4.28 -0.69
N SER A 181 -6.40 4.16 0.31
CA SER A 181 -6.14 3.42 1.55
C SER A 181 -6.15 1.90 1.38
N PHE A 182 -6.66 1.37 0.26
CA PHE A 182 -6.71 -0.06 0.00
C PHE A 182 -5.32 -0.71 0.01
N ILE A 183 -4.33 -0.08 -0.64
CA ILE A 183 -2.97 -0.62 -0.72
C ILE A 183 -2.37 -0.80 0.69
N PRO A 184 -2.34 0.24 1.57
CA PRO A 184 -1.92 0.07 2.96
C PRO A 184 -2.70 -1.01 3.72
N LEU A 185 -4.01 -1.13 3.52
CA LEU A 185 -4.86 -2.13 4.18
C LEU A 185 -4.49 -3.57 3.77
N VAL A 186 -4.24 -3.80 2.48
CA VAL A 186 -3.75 -5.10 1.99
C VAL A 186 -2.37 -5.38 2.57
N LEU A 187 -1.45 -4.40 2.55
CA LEU A 187 -0.12 -4.54 3.19
C LEU A 187 -0.22 -4.91 4.68
N GLY A 188 -1.27 -4.42 5.37
CA GLY A 188 -1.54 -4.72 6.78
C GLY A 188 -1.86 -6.19 7.06
N LEU A 189 -2.33 -6.95 6.06
CA LEU A 189 -2.55 -8.41 6.17
C LEU A 189 -1.24 -9.16 6.33
N GLY A 190 -0.18 -8.70 5.66
CA GLY A 190 1.17 -9.24 5.79
C GLY A 190 1.81 -8.81 7.11
N CYS A 191 2.11 -7.53 7.25
CA CYS A 191 2.72 -6.99 8.48
C CYS A 191 2.29 -5.54 8.72
N THR A 192 1.91 -5.24 9.96
CA THR A 192 1.44 -3.90 10.34
C THR A 192 2.55 -2.84 10.29
N ALA A 193 3.82 -3.22 10.49
CA ALA A 193 4.94 -2.27 10.49
C ALA A 193 5.16 -1.57 9.12
N PRO A 194 5.36 -2.28 7.99
CA PRO A 194 5.45 -1.65 6.68
C PRO A 194 4.13 -1.03 6.24
N ALA A 195 2.98 -1.59 6.66
CA ALA A 195 1.66 -1.03 6.36
C ALA A 195 1.46 0.37 6.97
N CYS A 196 1.84 0.55 8.24
CA CYS A 196 1.85 1.87 8.90
C CYS A 196 2.68 2.88 8.10
N ARG A 197 3.86 2.49 7.63
CA ARG A 197 4.72 3.37 6.83
C ARG A 197 4.15 3.64 5.44
N ALA A 198 3.43 2.69 4.85
CA ALA A 198 2.75 2.85 3.56
C ALA A 198 1.59 3.85 3.61
N THR A 199 1.01 4.13 4.79
CA THR A 199 -0.06 5.15 4.92
C THR A 199 0.37 6.56 4.49
N ARG A 200 1.68 6.83 4.34
CA ARG A 200 2.20 8.10 3.80
C ARG A 200 1.67 8.45 2.40
N VAL A 201 1.12 7.48 1.66
CA VAL A 201 0.46 7.68 0.36
C VAL A 201 -0.86 8.47 0.48
N LEU A 202 -1.48 8.50 1.67
CA LEU A 202 -2.69 9.27 1.92
C LEU A 202 -2.33 10.75 2.12
N SER A 203 -3.15 11.64 1.53
CA SER A 203 -2.90 13.08 1.46
C SER A 203 -3.08 13.78 2.81
N GLY A 204 -4.00 13.31 3.66
CA GLY A 204 -4.29 13.92 4.96
C GLY A 204 -3.81 13.13 6.17
N LYS A 205 -3.29 13.82 7.20
CA LYS A 205 -2.95 13.20 8.51
C LYS A 205 -4.15 12.54 9.18
N LYS A 206 -5.35 13.11 9.04
CA LYS A 206 -6.60 12.51 9.54
C LYS A 206 -6.90 11.16 8.88
N GLU A 207 -6.76 11.09 7.56
CA GLU A 207 -6.97 9.86 6.79
C GLU A 207 -5.92 8.79 7.15
N GLN A 208 -4.66 9.19 7.36
CA GLN A 208 -3.60 8.30 7.83
C GLN A 208 -3.91 7.71 9.20
N PHE A 209 -4.40 8.53 10.15
CA PHE A 209 -4.80 8.07 11.48
C PHE A 209 -5.96 7.08 11.42
N HIS A 210 -6.98 7.37 10.60
CA HIS A 210 -8.12 6.48 10.40
C HIS A 210 -7.65 5.13 9.83
N CYS A 211 -6.86 5.17 8.74
CA CYS A 211 -6.32 3.97 8.10
C CYS A 211 -5.45 3.13 9.05
N THR A 212 -4.57 3.77 9.82
CA THR A 212 -3.70 3.10 10.80
C THR A 212 -4.51 2.43 11.91
N SER A 213 -5.60 3.05 12.36
CA SER A 213 -6.50 2.47 13.36
C SER A 213 -7.14 1.16 12.85
N PHE A 214 -7.42 1.07 11.54
CA PHE A 214 -7.94 -0.15 10.93
C PHE A 214 -6.97 -1.33 10.98
N PHE A 215 -5.65 -1.11 11.02
CA PHE A 215 -4.68 -2.21 11.16
C PHE A 215 -4.83 -3.00 12.45
N THR A 216 -5.51 -2.45 13.46
CA THR A 216 -5.83 -3.19 14.68
C THR A 216 -6.84 -4.31 14.42
N PHE A 217 -7.69 -4.15 13.41
CA PHE A 217 -8.71 -5.12 12.99
C PHE A 217 -8.22 -6.11 11.94
N VAL A 218 -7.17 -5.76 11.21
CA VAL A 218 -6.57 -6.63 10.21
C VAL A 218 -5.80 -7.75 10.92
N PRO A 219 -6.17 -9.02 10.71
CA PRO A 219 -5.43 -10.12 11.31
C PRO A 219 -4.13 -10.30 10.51
N CYS A 220 -2.99 -9.94 11.12
CA CYS A 220 -1.69 -10.18 10.51
C CYS A 220 -1.28 -11.65 10.68
N SER A 221 -0.47 -12.15 9.77
CA SER A 221 0.09 -13.53 9.80
C SER A 221 0.70 -13.88 11.16
N SER A 222 1.43 -12.94 11.78
CA SER A 222 2.05 -13.12 13.11
C SER A 222 1.05 -13.18 14.28
N ARG A 223 -0.16 -12.62 14.14
CA ARG A 223 -1.23 -12.73 15.16
C ARG A 223 -2.05 -14.00 15.01
N ILE A 224 -2.21 -14.51 13.79
CA ILE A 224 -2.94 -15.75 13.53
C ILE A 224 -2.11 -16.99 13.90
N ALA A 225 -0.78 -16.91 13.84
CA ALA A 225 0.11 -18.01 14.23
C ALA A 225 0.02 -18.42 15.72
N LYS A 226 -0.61 -17.60 16.58
CA LYS A 226 -0.95 -18.02 17.95
C LYS A 226 -2.33 -18.70 17.98
N PRO A 227 -2.51 -19.80 18.73
CA PRO A 227 -3.78 -20.51 18.77
C PRO A 227 -4.93 -19.57 19.16
N TYR A 228 -6.03 -19.66 18.41
CA TYR A 228 -7.26 -18.85 18.46
C TYR A 228 -7.90 -18.71 19.85
N LYS A 229 -7.43 -19.46 20.85
CA LYS A 229 -7.91 -19.46 22.24
C LYS A 229 -7.72 -18.13 22.97
N ASP A 230 -6.85 -17.23 22.49
CA ASP A 230 -6.53 -15.95 23.15
C ASP A 230 -7.07 -14.71 22.43
N PHE A 231 -8.07 -14.88 21.54
CA PHE A 231 -8.89 -13.75 21.09
C PHE A 231 -9.86 -13.34 22.21
N SER A 232 -9.30 -12.75 23.27
CA SER A 232 -10.04 -12.31 24.46
C SER A 232 -11.21 -11.41 24.06
N ARG A 233 -12.41 -11.68 24.62
CA ARG A 233 -13.64 -10.88 24.44
C ARG A 233 -13.41 -9.39 24.71
N GLU A 234 -12.39 -9.06 25.50
CA GLU A 234 -12.01 -7.69 25.87
C GLU A 234 -11.36 -6.94 24.69
N LYS A 235 -10.55 -7.64 23.88
CA LYS A 235 -9.96 -7.11 22.63
C LYS A 235 -11.02 -6.85 21.57
N LEU A 236 -12.02 -7.74 21.52
CA LEU A 236 -13.20 -7.64 20.65
C LEU A 236 -14.10 -6.45 21.07
N ARG A 237 -14.27 -6.22 22.38
CA ARG A 237 -14.97 -5.05 22.92
C ARG A 237 -14.21 -3.74 22.64
N GLN A 238 -12.90 -3.70 22.84
CA GLN A 238 -12.08 -2.53 22.49
C GLN A 238 -12.11 -2.24 20.98
N GLN A 239 -12.08 -3.28 20.14
CA GLN A 239 -12.26 -3.16 18.70
C GLN A 239 -13.65 -2.61 18.36
N LEU A 240 -14.75 -3.14 18.94
CA LEU A 240 -16.08 -2.57 18.70
C LEU A 240 -16.19 -1.11 19.16
N LEU A 241 -15.62 -0.75 20.31
CA LEU A 241 -15.58 0.62 20.83
C LEU A 241 -14.78 1.56 19.91
N LEU A 242 -13.60 1.13 19.44
CA LEU A 242 -12.79 1.88 18.47
C LEU A 242 -13.51 2.02 17.14
N LEU A 243 -14.18 0.97 16.66
CA LEU A 243 -14.96 1.02 15.43
C LEU A 243 -16.12 2.01 15.58
N HIS A 244 -16.80 2.01 16.74
CA HIS A 244 -17.89 2.94 17.05
C HIS A 244 -17.41 4.39 17.19
N LEU A 245 -16.25 4.61 17.81
CA LEU A 245 -15.61 5.93 17.91
C LEU A 245 -15.11 6.44 16.55
N LEU A 246 -14.55 5.56 15.70
CA LEU A 246 -14.18 5.89 14.32
C LEU A 246 -15.42 6.17 13.46
N PHE A 247 -16.51 5.43 13.63
CA PHE A 247 -17.79 5.70 12.97
C PHE A 247 -18.40 7.05 13.41
N LEU A 248 -18.22 7.43 14.68
CA LEU A 248 -18.64 8.74 15.19
C LEU A 248 -17.78 9.88 14.62
N GLN A 249 -16.48 9.67 14.40
CA GLN A 249 -15.57 10.66 13.81
C GLN A 249 -15.64 10.75 12.28
N THR A 250 -16.19 9.74 11.60
CA THR A 250 -16.36 9.71 10.14
C THR A 250 -17.72 10.22 9.67
N LYS A 251 -18.64 10.58 10.58
CA LYS A 251 -19.82 11.36 10.20
C LYS A 251 -19.33 12.66 9.54
N PRO A 252 -19.69 12.92 8.27
CA PRO A 252 -19.37 14.20 7.67
C PRO A 252 -20.06 15.28 8.48
N LEU A 253 -19.31 16.29 8.93
CA LEU A 253 -19.88 17.62 9.08
C LEU A 253 -20.45 17.96 7.70
N GLN A 254 -21.79 17.92 7.58
CA GLN A 254 -22.50 18.56 6.48
C GLN A 254 -22.15 20.05 6.46
#